data_AF-A0A494Y0P5-F1
#
_entry.id   AF-A0A494Y0P5-F1
#
_cell.length_a   1.000
_cell.length_b   1.000
_cell.length_c   1.000
_cell.angle_alpha   90.00
_cell.angle_beta   90.00
_cell.angle_gamma   90.00
#
_symmetry.space_group_name_H-M   'P 1'
#
loop_
_entity.id
_entity.type
_entity.pdbx_description
1 polymer ?
#
loop_
_entity_poly.entity_id
_entity_poly.type
_entity_poly.pdbx_seq_one_letter_code
_entity_poly.pdbx_strand_id
1 'polypeptide(L)'
;MAQSNNRSYRFSESPLWELQRSYYEEQGIKAWQSEEVPQYITSNPTIAAAYAEIIFGFLQDRAQAGQISEPVTIVELGSGSGRLAFQVLKELCELKEYAGIPLPSFRYVMSDLAVNNIAYWERHPGLLPYTEQGILDFAHFDAVKDTELRLLRSGVRIQAGDLRQPLLVIANYFFDSIPQELIYVEERKVYECKVTLRYPEQSSKLSASEILGQTTVEYDYVRSDEFERVSYPYRDIIELYKEKLEDSHILLPAIGIGCLERLAALSQQGFLLLTADKGDHRLEKWEFSEPPKIIHHGSFSLTANYHAIQAFFELKGAQTLFPSHHHNDLNIGCVLLLQHPMSYANTRLAYRRSVDRFGPDDFFSMKLWFDGQLDRMELRQILAVWRLGRYDAEWFLQSRKRISVVLPTSTEDDMDDLRSGIRIMWNSFYSMGGKLDLALECGMVLYQMDLFEDALEFFERSVGRTESCASADVLYNLAVCSYEVGNSDAGLDYAKRVLVLQPDHEGANALRVLLEV
;
A
#
# COMPACT_ATOMS: atom_id res chain seq x y z
N MET A 1 6.37 -39.40 -16.43
CA MET A 1 6.69 -38.68 -17.68
C MET A 1 5.87 -37.40 -17.67
N ALA A 2 6.44 -36.30 -17.18
CA ALA A 2 5.80 -34.99 -17.31
C ALA A 2 5.95 -34.58 -18.78
N GLN A 3 4.84 -34.45 -19.50
CA GLN A 3 4.86 -33.88 -20.84
C GLN A 3 5.36 -32.44 -20.73
N SER A 4 6.60 -32.18 -21.16
CA SER A 4 7.07 -30.84 -21.48
C SER A 4 6.22 -30.35 -22.66
N ASN A 5 5.12 -29.68 -22.36
CA ASN A 5 4.27 -29.10 -23.38
C ASN A 5 5.04 -27.90 -23.95
N ASN A 6 5.71 -28.08 -25.10
CA ASN A 6 6.38 -27.03 -25.89
C ASN A 6 5.37 -26.07 -26.54
N ARG A 7 4.34 -25.68 -25.79
CA ARG A 7 3.28 -24.80 -26.25
C ARG A 7 3.72 -23.37 -26.00
N SER A 8 3.75 -22.59 -27.09
CA SER A 8 4.00 -21.15 -27.06
C SER A 8 2.68 -20.41 -26.83
N TYR A 9 2.69 -19.40 -25.96
CA TYR A 9 1.52 -18.60 -25.56
C TYR A 9 1.77 -17.12 -25.84
N ARG A 10 0.71 -16.35 -26.12
CA ARG A 10 0.77 -14.89 -26.01
C ARG A 10 1.14 -14.51 -24.57
N PHE A 11 2.02 -13.53 -24.37
CA PHE A 11 2.54 -13.23 -23.03
C PHE A 11 1.43 -12.96 -22.00
N SER A 12 0.44 -12.13 -22.36
CA SER A 12 -0.74 -11.78 -21.55
C SER A 12 -1.69 -12.94 -21.26
N GLU A 13 -1.64 -14.00 -22.07
CA GLU A 13 -2.50 -15.20 -21.96
C GLU A 13 -1.73 -16.41 -21.42
N SER A 14 -0.46 -16.22 -21.04
CA SER A 14 0.38 -17.31 -20.57
C SER A 14 -0.07 -17.83 -19.21
N PRO A 15 0.17 -19.13 -18.91
CA PRO A 15 -0.14 -19.69 -17.59
C PRO A 15 0.53 -19.00 -16.38
N LEU A 16 1.53 -18.13 -16.60
CA LEU A 16 2.15 -17.33 -15.54
C LEU A 16 1.12 -16.50 -14.78
N TRP A 17 0.16 -15.91 -15.48
CA TRP A 17 -0.87 -15.05 -14.87
C TRP A 17 -1.85 -15.82 -14.00
N GLU A 18 -2.13 -17.07 -14.35
CA GLU A 18 -2.97 -17.96 -13.53
C GLU A 18 -2.22 -18.45 -12.28
N LEU A 19 -0.91 -18.70 -12.40
CA LEU A 19 -0.06 -19.00 -11.24
C LEU A 19 0.02 -17.80 -10.28
N GLN A 20 0.16 -16.58 -10.81
CA GLN A 20 0.12 -15.35 -10.01
C GLN A 20 -1.23 -15.15 -9.32
N ARG A 21 -2.33 -15.35 -10.05
CA ARG A 21 -3.69 -15.31 -9.49
C ARG A 21 -3.84 -16.31 -8.34
N SER A 22 -3.47 -17.56 -8.58
CA SER A 22 -3.52 -18.63 -7.58
C SER A 22 -2.68 -18.29 -6.34
N TYR A 23 -1.48 -17.71 -6.52
CA TYR A 23 -0.63 -17.28 -5.40
C TYR A 23 -1.37 -16.29 -4.47
N TYR A 24 -1.94 -15.22 -5.01
CA TYR A 24 -2.62 -14.22 -4.19
C TYR A 24 -3.90 -14.76 -3.55
N GLU A 25 -4.66 -15.62 -4.24
CA GLU A 25 -5.85 -16.27 -3.70
C GLU A 25 -5.49 -17.24 -2.55
N GLU A 26 -4.42 -18.03 -2.71
CA GLU A 26 -3.93 -18.99 -1.70
C GLU A 26 -3.34 -18.30 -0.46
N GLN A 27 -2.51 -17.26 -0.66
CA GLN A 27 -1.85 -16.56 0.44
C GLN A 27 -2.80 -15.62 1.19
N GLY A 28 -3.63 -14.86 0.45
CA GLY A 28 -4.37 -13.74 1.02
C GLY A 28 -3.47 -12.82 1.85
N ILE A 29 -3.94 -12.41 3.03
CA ILE A 29 -3.22 -11.48 3.91
C ILE A 29 -1.80 -11.96 4.27
N LYS A 30 -1.53 -13.26 4.21
CA LYS A 30 -0.22 -13.84 4.56
C LYS A 30 0.89 -13.35 3.65
N ALA A 31 0.60 -13.04 2.38
CA ALA A 31 1.59 -12.48 1.44
C ALA A 31 2.27 -11.21 1.99
N TRP A 32 1.53 -10.43 2.79
CA TRP A 32 2.02 -9.21 3.43
C TRP A 32 2.52 -9.44 4.86
N GLN A 33 1.95 -10.40 5.60
CA GLN A 33 2.38 -10.72 6.97
C GLN A 33 3.74 -11.42 7.03
N SER A 34 4.07 -12.21 5.99
CA SER A 34 5.37 -12.88 5.86
C SER A 34 6.46 -12.00 5.27
N GLU A 35 6.12 -10.76 4.86
CA GLU A 35 7.00 -9.83 4.14
C GLU A 35 7.47 -10.38 2.77
N GLU A 36 6.81 -11.40 2.22
CA GLU A 36 7.09 -11.91 0.86
C GLU A 36 6.81 -10.84 -0.21
N VAL A 37 5.70 -10.10 -0.05
CA VAL A 37 5.33 -9.00 -0.95
C VAL A 37 5.68 -7.66 -0.30
N PRO A 38 6.66 -6.90 -0.84
CA PRO A 38 6.99 -5.58 -0.35
C PRO A 38 5.81 -4.62 -0.49
N GLN A 39 5.49 -3.89 0.57
CA GLN A 39 4.34 -2.96 0.58
C GLN A 39 4.64 -1.59 1.20
N TYR A 40 5.75 -1.42 1.91
CA TYR A 40 5.97 -0.23 2.74
C TYR A 40 5.94 1.07 1.93
N ILE A 41 6.61 1.11 0.78
CA ILE A 41 6.71 2.33 -0.04
C ILE A 41 5.34 2.80 -0.57
N THR A 42 4.38 1.89 -0.75
CA THR A 42 3.01 2.18 -1.19
C THR A 42 1.98 2.17 -0.06
N SER A 43 2.36 1.80 1.16
CA SER A 43 1.48 1.65 2.33
C SER A 43 2.10 2.23 3.61
N ASN A 44 2.30 3.54 3.62
CA ASN A 44 2.79 4.31 4.77
C ASN A 44 2.02 5.64 4.94
N PRO A 45 2.10 6.28 6.13
CA PRO A 45 1.39 7.52 6.41
C PRO A 45 1.69 8.66 5.43
N THR A 46 2.91 8.73 4.87
CA THR A 46 3.30 9.80 3.94
C THR A 46 2.55 9.71 2.61
N ILE A 47 2.49 8.53 1.98
CA ILE A 47 1.72 8.35 0.74
C ILE A 47 0.22 8.46 0.99
N ALA A 48 -0.27 7.91 2.10
CA ALA A 48 -1.67 8.02 2.48
C ALA A 48 -2.09 9.49 2.62
N ALA A 49 -1.25 10.32 3.23
CA ALA A 49 -1.52 11.74 3.36
C ALA A 49 -1.43 12.50 2.04
N ALA A 50 -0.49 12.15 1.15
CA ALA A 50 -0.46 12.71 -0.19
C ALA A 50 -1.77 12.43 -0.93
N TYR A 51 -2.31 11.21 -0.81
CA TYR A 51 -3.58 10.84 -1.43
C TYR A 51 -4.76 11.54 -0.78
N ALA A 52 -4.82 11.60 0.55
CA ALA A 52 -5.86 12.30 1.28
C ALA A 52 -5.92 13.79 0.90
N GLU A 53 -4.79 14.47 0.77
CA GLU A 53 -4.70 15.86 0.30
C GLU A 53 -5.24 16.03 -1.14
N ILE A 54 -4.90 15.11 -2.05
CA ILE A 54 -5.37 15.18 -3.44
C ILE A 54 -6.87 14.90 -3.52
N ILE A 55 -7.36 13.90 -2.78
CA ILE A 55 -8.78 13.57 -2.67
C ILE A 55 -9.54 14.73 -2.04
N PHE A 56 -9.03 15.34 -0.98
CA PHE A 56 -9.62 16.50 -0.34
C PHE A 56 -9.71 17.69 -1.31
N GLY A 57 -8.63 17.98 -2.05
CA GLY A 57 -8.63 18.98 -3.11
C GLY A 57 -9.67 18.67 -4.20
N PHE A 58 -9.82 17.40 -4.58
CA PHE A 58 -10.87 16.96 -5.49
C PHE A 58 -12.28 17.24 -4.96
N LEU A 59 -12.55 16.91 -3.69
CA LEU A 59 -13.84 17.21 -3.05
C LEU A 59 -14.11 18.73 -3.03
N GLN A 60 -13.10 19.56 -2.80
CA GLN A 60 -13.21 21.02 -2.86
C GLN A 60 -13.58 21.50 -4.26
N ASP A 61 -12.94 20.96 -5.30
CA ASP A 61 -13.26 21.29 -6.70
C ASP A 61 -14.70 20.87 -7.07
N ARG A 62 -15.16 19.70 -6.59
CA ARG A 62 -16.56 19.28 -6.76
C ARG A 62 -17.54 20.21 -6.03
N ALA A 63 -17.22 20.61 -4.80
CA ALA A 63 -18.05 21.56 -4.05
C ALA A 63 -18.13 22.93 -4.74
N GLN A 64 -17.02 23.42 -5.28
CA GLN A 64 -16.96 24.68 -6.05
C GLN A 64 -17.82 24.61 -7.32
N ALA A 65 -17.92 23.43 -7.94
CA ALA A 65 -18.82 23.17 -9.06
C ALA A 65 -20.30 22.96 -8.65
N GLY A 66 -20.64 23.13 -7.36
CA GLY A 66 -21.99 22.94 -6.82
C GLY A 66 -22.39 21.48 -6.63
N GLN A 67 -21.46 20.53 -6.75
CA GLN A 67 -21.71 19.09 -6.76
C GLN A 67 -21.50 18.51 -5.35
N ILE A 68 -22.42 18.83 -4.43
CA ILE A 68 -22.31 18.48 -3.00
C ILE A 68 -23.31 17.41 -2.53
N SER A 69 -24.35 17.11 -3.31
CA SER A 69 -25.47 16.26 -2.88
C SER A 69 -25.18 14.76 -2.97
N GLU A 70 -24.53 14.34 -4.06
CA GLU A 70 -24.21 12.95 -4.33
C GLU A 70 -22.81 12.60 -3.80
N PRO A 71 -22.61 11.40 -3.22
CA PRO A 71 -21.32 10.98 -2.73
C PRO A 71 -20.33 10.77 -3.89
N VAL A 72 -19.07 11.13 -3.67
CA VAL A 72 -17.96 10.69 -4.53
C VAL A 72 -17.58 9.26 -4.16
N THR A 73 -17.61 8.34 -5.11
CA THR A 73 -17.12 6.97 -4.92
C THR A 73 -15.62 6.93 -5.17
N ILE A 74 -14.87 6.41 -4.20
CA ILE A 74 -13.42 6.16 -4.25
C ILE A 74 -13.24 4.64 -4.25
N VAL A 75 -12.59 4.07 -5.26
CA VAL A 75 -12.35 2.63 -5.36
C VAL A 75 -10.84 2.39 -5.36
N GLU A 76 -10.37 1.61 -4.39
CA GLU A 76 -9.00 1.12 -4.35
C GLU A 76 -8.93 -0.27 -4.97
N LEU A 77 -8.18 -0.41 -6.06
CA LEU A 77 -7.97 -1.66 -6.77
C LEU A 77 -6.78 -2.41 -6.16
N GLY A 78 -7.00 -3.67 -5.78
CA GLY A 78 -5.96 -4.49 -5.16
C GLY A 78 -5.52 -3.93 -3.81
N SER A 79 -6.45 -3.69 -2.89
CA SER A 79 -6.14 -3.02 -1.61
C SER A 79 -5.20 -3.83 -0.68
N GLY A 80 -4.87 -5.08 -1.03
CA GLY A 80 -3.83 -5.88 -0.42
C GLY A 80 -4.01 -6.07 1.09
N SER A 81 -3.09 -5.52 1.89
CA SER A 81 -3.20 -5.61 3.35
C SER A 81 -4.32 -4.76 3.95
N GLY A 82 -4.81 -3.75 3.21
CA GLY A 82 -5.77 -2.74 3.66
C GLY A 82 -5.14 -1.59 4.46
N ARG A 83 -3.81 -1.59 4.62
CA ARG A 83 -3.08 -0.57 5.39
C ARG A 83 -3.21 0.82 4.77
N LEU A 84 -3.06 0.94 3.45
CA LEU A 84 -3.20 2.22 2.75
C LEU A 84 -4.61 2.78 2.92
N ALA A 85 -5.65 1.98 2.64
CA ALA A 85 -7.05 2.37 2.78
C ALA A 85 -7.35 2.94 4.18
N PHE A 86 -6.92 2.25 5.24
CA PHE A 86 -7.08 2.71 6.62
C PHE A 86 -6.44 4.08 6.84
N GLN A 87 -5.19 4.27 6.38
CA GLN A 87 -4.45 5.51 6.58
C GLN A 87 -5.06 6.67 5.77
N VAL A 88 -5.49 6.42 4.53
CA VAL A 88 -6.17 7.41 3.68
C VAL A 88 -7.51 7.81 4.28
N LEU A 89 -8.31 6.84 4.73
CA LEU A 89 -9.59 7.10 5.39
C LEU A 89 -9.43 7.97 6.62
N LYS A 90 -8.45 7.62 7.49
CA LYS A 90 -8.16 8.37 8.70
C LYS A 90 -7.80 9.83 8.37
N GLU A 91 -6.76 10.02 7.56
CA GLU A 91 -6.26 11.35 7.22
C GLU A 91 -7.33 12.19 6.50
N LEU A 92 -8.07 11.59 5.55
CA LEU A 92 -9.11 12.31 4.82
C LEU A 92 -10.26 12.74 5.73
N CYS A 93 -10.65 11.92 6.71
CA CYS A 93 -11.64 12.30 7.70
C CYS A 93 -11.14 13.46 8.58
N GLU A 94 -9.90 13.37 9.06
CA GLU A 94 -9.26 14.43 9.87
C GLU A 94 -9.13 15.75 9.09
N LEU A 95 -8.72 15.71 7.82
CA LEU A 95 -8.65 16.90 6.95
C LEU A 95 -10.03 17.55 6.76
N LYS A 96 -11.07 16.74 6.54
CA LYS A 96 -12.45 17.24 6.38
C LYS A 96 -12.97 17.86 7.66
N GLU A 97 -12.76 17.21 8.80
CA GLU A 97 -13.17 17.71 10.11
C GLU A 97 -12.45 19.02 10.44
N TYR A 98 -11.13 19.04 10.26
CA TYR A 98 -10.30 20.22 10.50
C TYR A 98 -10.72 21.41 9.62
N ALA A 99 -10.99 21.18 8.33
CA ALA A 99 -11.37 22.24 7.41
C ALA A 99 -12.77 22.79 7.71
N GLY A 100 -13.71 21.96 8.16
CA GLY A 100 -15.05 22.40 8.56
C GLY A 100 -15.88 23.06 7.45
N ILE A 101 -15.56 22.80 6.17
CA ILE A 101 -16.23 23.38 5.01
C ILE A 101 -17.23 22.40 4.36
N PRO A 102 -18.28 22.89 3.69
CA PRO A 102 -19.20 22.03 2.94
C PRO A 102 -18.49 21.31 1.79
N LEU A 103 -18.54 19.98 1.81
CA LEU A 103 -17.99 19.10 0.79
C LEU A 103 -19.00 18.00 0.46
N PRO A 104 -18.98 17.41 -0.75
CA PRO A 104 -19.71 16.16 -0.97
C PRO A 104 -19.26 15.09 0.03
N SER A 105 -20.18 14.23 0.42
CA SER A 105 -19.84 12.99 1.11
C SER A 105 -18.99 12.11 0.18
N PHE A 106 -18.35 11.09 0.74
CA PHE A 106 -17.64 10.09 -0.06
C PHE A 106 -17.96 8.69 0.43
N ARG A 107 -17.78 7.72 -0.46
CA ARG A 107 -17.76 6.29 -0.15
C ARG A 107 -16.44 5.72 -0.63
N TYR A 108 -15.68 5.13 0.27
CA TYR A 108 -14.49 4.36 -0.04
C TYR A 108 -14.86 2.90 -0.26
N VAL A 109 -14.34 2.29 -1.31
CA VAL A 109 -14.55 0.90 -1.66
C VAL A 109 -13.19 0.25 -1.78
N MET A 110 -12.85 -0.60 -0.82
CA MET A 110 -11.67 -1.46 -0.95
C MET A 110 -12.04 -2.67 -1.81
N SER A 111 -11.21 -2.98 -2.80
CA SER A 111 -11.45 -4.10 -3.70
C SER A 111 -10.23 -4.98 -3.89
N ASP A 112 -10.48 -6.28 -4.02
CA ASP A 112 -9.46 -7.27 -4.31
C ASP A 112 -10.04 -8.40 -5.15
N LEU A 113 -9.15 -9.15 -5.79
CA LEU A 113 -9.46 -10.45 -6.35
C LEU A 113 -9.41 -11.53 -5.27
N ALA A 114 -8.47 -11.44 -4.33
CA ALA A 114 -8.32 -12.43 -3.26
C ALA A 114 -9.40 -12.25 -2.19
N VAL A 115 -10.41 -13.14 -2.19
CA VAL A 115 -11.52 -13.14 -1.21
C VAL A 115 -11.02 -13.23 0.24
N ASN A 116 -9.87 -13.87 0.46
CA ASN A 116 -9.24 -13.97 1.78
C ASN A 116 -8.77 -12.61 2.32
N ASN A 117 -8.37 -11.66 1.46
CA ASN A 117 -8.06 -10.28 1.88
C ASN A 117 -9.33 -9.57 2.34
N ILE A 118 -10.41 -9.71 1.57
CA ILE A 118 -11.70 -9.12 1.90
C ILE A 118 -12.20 -9.62 3.26
N ALA A 119 -12.18 -10.94 3.47
CA ALA A 119 -12.59 -11.54 4.74
C ALA A 119 -11.73 -11.07 5.94
N TYR A 120 -10.46 -10.75 5.71
CA TYR A 120 -9.59 -10.16 6.71
C TYR A 120 -10.02 -8.72 7.06
N TRP A 121 -10.23 -7.86 6.04
CA TRP A 121 -10.64 -6.47 6.24
C TRP A 121 -12.00 -6.34 6.94
N GLU A 122 -12.96 -7.20 6.60
CA GLU A 122 -14.30 -7.20 7.21
C GLU A 122 -14.28 -7.36 8.73
N ARG A 123 -13.23 -8.01 9.25
CA ARG A 123 -13.04 -8.29 10.68
C ARG A 123 -12.00 -7.38 11.32
N HIS A 124 -11.33 -6.53 10.54
CA HIS A 124 -10.21 -5.76 11.03
C HIS A 124 -10.70 -4.62 11.95
N PRO A 125 -10.28 -4.57 13.23
CA PRO A 125 -10.80 -3.60 14.20
C PRO A 125 -10.62 -2.13 13.77
N GLY A 126 -9.51 -1.81 13.09
CA GLY A 126 -9.25 -0.47 12.60
C GLY A 126 -10.16 -0.02 11.44
N LEU A 127 -10.83 -0.96 10.75
CA LEU A 127 -11.74 -0.65 9.64
C LEU A 127 -13.21 -0.62 10.08
N LEU A 128 -13.56 -1.31 11.18
CA LEU A 128 -14.94 -1.38 11.67
C LEU A 128 -15.61 -0.01 11.84
N PRO A 129 -14.98 1.01 12.46
CA PRO A 129 -15.61 2.33 12.61
C PRO A 129 -16.06 2.95 11.29
N TYR A 130 -15.29 2.78 10.22
CA TYR A 130 -15.62 3.34 8.91
C TYR A 130 -16.73 2.55 8.21
N THR A 131 -16.79 1.23 8.41
CA THR A 131 -17.90 0.42 7.89
C THR A 131 -19.21 0.70 8.63
N GLU A 132 -19.15 0.93 9.95
CA GLU A 132 -20.32 1.28 10.78
C GLU A 132 -20.87 2.66 10.45
N GLN A 133 -19.99 3.62 10.13
CA GLN A 133 -20.37 4.94 9.63
C GLN A 133 -20.94 4.92 8.20
N GLY A 134 -20.81 3.79 7.47
CA GLY A 134 -21.24 3.65 6.09
C GLY A 134 -20.37 4.37 5.06
N ILE A 135 -19.15 4.80 5.45
CA ILE A 135 -18.21 5.45 4.54
C ILE A 135 -17.27 4.45 3.85
N LEU A 136 -17.07 3.26 4.42
CA LEU A 136 -16.27 2.18 3.84
C LEU A 136 -17.14 0.98 3.45
N ASP A 137 -16.94 0.48 2.25
CA ASP A 137 -17.52 -0.77 1.74
C ASP A 137 -16.44 -1.63 1.05
N PHE A 138 -16.79 -2.87 0.71
CA PHE A 138 -15.88 -3.84 0.10
C PHE A 138 -16.44 -4.36 -1.22
N ALA A 139 -15.56 -4.72 -2.16
CA ALA A 139 -15.96 -5.36 -3.41
C ALA A 139 -14.97 -6.47 -3.82
N HIS A 140 -15.48 -7.59 -4.29
CA HIS A 140 -14.66 -8.53 -5.06
C HIS A 140 -14.64 -8.05 -6.50
N PHE A 141 -13.45 -7.82 -7.07
CA PHE A 141 -13.31 -7.21 -8.39
C PHE A 141 -12.17 -7.84 -9.19
N ASP A 142 -12.49 -8.37 -10.38
CA ASP A 142 -11.55 -8.93 -11.33
C ASP A 142 -11.23 -7.93 -12.45
N ALA A 143 -10.05 -7.33 -12.35
CA ALA A 143 -9.52 -6.33 -13.28
C ALA A 143 -9.50 -6.77 -14.76
N VAL A 144 -9.56 -8.07 -15.04
CA VAL A 144 -9.52 -8.58 -16.41
C VAL A 144 -10.88 -8.48 -17.09
N LYS A 145 -11.98 -8.67 -16.35
CA LYS A 145 -13.30 -8.91 -16.97
C LYS A 145 -14.46 -8.12 -16.36
N ASP A 146 -14.36 -7.71 -15.10
CA ASP A 146 -15.52 -7.12 -14.42
C ASP A 146 -15.83 -5.73 -14.99
N THR A 147 -17.13 -5.45 -15.10
CA THR A 147 -17.72 -4.24 -15.71
C THR A 147 -18.56 -3.45 -14.71
N GLU A 148 -18.66 -3.92 -13.48
CA GLU A 148 -19.51 -3.38 -12.43
C GLU A 148 -18.88 -3.62 -11.06
N LEU A 149 -19.29 -2.82 -10.08
CA LEU A 149 -18.90 -3.03 -8.68
C LEU A 149 -20.10 -3.55 -7.89
N ARG A 150 -19.90 -4.65 -7.16
CA ARG A 150 -20.89 -5.20 -6.23
C ARG A 150 -20.40 -4.99 -4.82
N LEU A 151 -21.05 -4.07 -4.12
CA LEU A 151 -20.66 -3.70 -2.77
C LEU A 151 -21.21 -4.72 -1.78
N LEU A 152 -20.32 -5.34 -1.01
CA LEU A 152 -20.63 -6.50 -0.18
C LEU A 152 -21.43 -6.12 1.06
N ARG A 153 -21.17 -4.95 1.67
CA ARG A 153 -21.84 -4.52 2.90
C ARG A 153 -23.18 -3.84 2.60
N SER A 154 -23.19 -2.88 1.68
CA SER A 154 -24.42 -2.16 1.33
C SER A 154 -25.35 -2.93 0.39
N GLY A 155 -24.85 -3.95 -0.31
CA GLY A 155 -25.59 -4.67 -1.35
C GLY A 155 -25.82 -3.85 -2.63
N VAL A 156 -25.23 -2.66 -2.73
CA VAL A 156 -25.38 -1.78 -3.89
C VAL A 156 -24.60 -2.35 -5.06
N ARG A 157 -25.24 -2.40 -6.22
CA ARG A 157 -24.60 -2.70 -7.50
C ARG A 157 -24.42 -1.39 -8.27
N ILE A 158 -23.19 -1.08 -8.66
CA ILE A 158 -22.83 0.10 -9.46
C ILE A 158 -22.50 -0.37 -10.87
N GLN A 159 -23.32 0.01 -11.83
CA GLN A 159 -23.22 -0.32 -13.24
C GLN A 159 -22.89 0.94 -14.07
N ALA A 160 -22.71 0.73 -15.38
CA ALA A 160 -22.38 1.81 -16.30
C ALA A 160 -23.40 2.96 -16.23
N GLY A 161 -22.92 4.18 -15.96
CA GLY A 161 -23.71 5.40 -15.86
C GLY A 161 -24.45 5.59 -14.53
N ASP A 162 -24.29 4.71 -13.53
CA ASP A 162 -25.00 4.85 -12.25
C ASP A 162 -24.45 6.01 -11.40
N LEU A 163 -23.16 6.31 -11.50
CA LEU A 163 -22.54 7.37 -10.71
C LEU A 163 -22.74 8.74 -11.38
N ARG A 164 -23.32 9.68 -10.61
CA ARG A 164 -23.52 11.08 -11.01
C ARG A 164 -22.29 11.94 -10.75
N GLN A 165 -21.42 11.53 -9.82
CA GLN A 165 -20.11 12.13 -9.56
C GLN A 165 -19.03 11.34 -10.31
N PRO A 166 -17.86 11.96 -10.59
CA PRO A 166 -16.74 11.20 -11.11
C PRO A 166 -16.32 10.09 -10.17
N LEU A 167 -15.87 8.98 -10.74
CA LEU A 167 -15.25 7.89 -9.99
C LEU A 167 -13.81 8.27 -9.66
N LEU A 168 -13.40 8.13 -8.40
CA LEU A 168 -11.99 8.21 -8.03
C LEU A 168 -11.45 6.79 -7.90
N VAL A 169 -10.34 6.49 -8.56
CA VAL A 169 -9.68 5.18 -8.58
C VAL A 169 -8.31 5.32 -7.94
N ILE A 170 -7.95 4.41 -7.05
CA ILE A 170 -6.61 4.25 -6.49
C ILE A 170 -6.06 2.90 -6.97
N ALA A 171 -4.85 2.87 -7.50
CA ALA A 171 -4.23 1.65 -8.03
C ALA A 171 -2.72 1.65 -7.73
N ASN A 172 -2.32 1.11 -6.59
CA ASN A 172 -0.91 1.02 -6.17
C ASN A 172 -0.40 -0.41 -6.34
N TYR A 173 0.79 -0.57 -6.91
CA TYR A 173 1.37 -1.90 -7.22
C TYR A 173 0.34 -2.81 -7.92
N PHE A 174 -0.40 -2.20 -8.84
CA PHE A 174 -1.54 -2.83 -9.49
C PHE A 174 -1.21 -3.13 -10.94
N PHE A 175 -0.68 -2.14 -11.67
CA PHE A 175 -0.38 -2.31 -13.09
C PHE A 175 0.87 -3.17 -13.31
N ASP A 176 1.76 -3.26 -12.33
CA ASP A 176 2.90 -4.19 -12.35
C ASP A 176 2.51 -5.67 -12.17
N SER A 177 1.33 -5.93 -11.62
CA SER A 177 0.92 -7.25 -11.12
C SER A 177 -0.25 -7.89 -11.89
N ILE A 178 -0.82 -7.18 -12.88
CA ILE A 178 -1.87 -7.70 -13.78
C ILE A 178 -1.33 -8.00 -15.18
N PRO A 179 -2.05 -8.81 -15.98
CA PRO A 179 -1.57 -9.19 -17.31
C PRO A 179 -1.29 -8.00 -18.22
N GLN A 180 -0.11 -8.03 -18.85
CA GLN A 180 0.31 -7.05 -19.85
C GLN A 180 0.60 -7.75 -21.17
N GLU A 181 0.37 -7.05 -22.28
CA GLU A 181 0.85 -7.47 -23.59
C GLU A 181 2.36 -7.21 -23.68
N LEU A 182 3.10 -8.08 -24.36
CA LEU A 182 4.52 -7.85 -24.63
C LEU A 182 4.72 -7.77 -26.13
N ILE A 183 5.17 -6.61 -26.59
CA ILE A 183 5.53 -6.37 -27.99
C ILE A 183 7.02 -6.05 -28.08
N TYR A 184 7.61 -6.37 -29.22
CA TYR A 184 8.97 -5.99 -29.56
C TYR A 184 8.96 -5.08 -30.78
N VAL A 185 9.69 -3.97 -30.71
CA VAL A 185 9.78 -2.97 -31.77
C VAL A 185 11.19 -2.98 -32.36
N GLU A 186 11.29 -3.24 -33.67
CA GLU A 186 12.55 -3.28 -34.42
C GLU A 186 12.29 -2.89 -35.88
N GLU A 187 13.15 -2.08 -36.48
CA GLU A 187 13.06 -1.58 -37.85
C GLU A 187 11.68 -1.01 -38.22
N ARG A 188 11.06 -0.25 -37.32
CA ARG A 188 9.67 0.27 -37.47
C ARG A 188 8.64 -0.82 -37.71
N LYS A 189 8.87 -2.03 -37.20
CA LYS A 189 7.93 -3.15 -37.18
C LYS A 189 7.67 -3.54 -35.73
N VAL A 190 6.46 -4.01 -35.50
CA VAL A 190 6.00 -4.54 -34.22
C VAL A 190 5.88 -6.07 -34.31
N TYR A 191 6.43 -6.74 -33.32
CA TYR A 191 6.37 -8.19 -33.16
C TYR A 191 5.59 -8.48 -31.88
N GLU A 192 4.75 -9.51 -31.93
CA GLU A 192 4.18 -10.13 -30.74
C GLU A 192 5.27 -10.97 -30.06
N CYS A 193 5.49 -10.76 -28.77
CA CYS A 193 6.36 -11.63 -27.99
C CYS A 193 5.52 -12.76 -27.41
N LYS A 194 5.78 -13.98 -27.88
CA LYS A 194 5.23 -15.21 -27.32
C LYS A 194 6.21 -15.80 -26.32
N VAL A 195 5.67 -16.60 -25.41
CA VAL A 195 6.44 -17.26 -24.36
C VAL A 195 6.23 -18.76 -24.34
N THR A 196 7.32 -19.48 -24.17
CA THR A 196 7.33 -20.90 -23.84
C THR A 196 7.80 -21.08 -22.41
N LEU A 197 7.00 -21.79 -21.60
CA LEU A 197 7.26 -21.98 -20.17
C LEU A 197 7.88 -23.34 -19.90
N ARG A 198 8.98 -23.37 -19.15
CA ARG A 198 9.59 -24.61 -18.66
C ARG A 198 9.39 -24.72 -17.15
N TYR A 199 8.60 -25.71 -16.75
CA TYR A 199 8.26 -25.98 -15.36
C TYR A 199 9.27 -26.89 -14.66
N PRO A 200 9.38 -26.83 -13.33
CA PRO A 200 10.20 -27.76 -12.56
C PRO A 200 9.69 -29.21 -12.66
N GLU A 201 10.60 -30.17 -12.47
CA GLU A 201 10.23 -31.58 -12.33
C GLU A 201 9.31 -31.78 -11.11
N GLN A 202 8.29 -32.63 -11.25
CA GLN A 202 7.30 -32.92 -10.18
C GLN A 202 6.40 -31.74 -9.76
N SER A 203 6.13 -30.78 -10.66
CA SER A 203 5.21 -29.65 -10.43
C SER A 203 3.88 -30.01 -9.75
N SER A 204 3.35 -31.22 -9.97
CA SER A 204 2.12 -31.73 -9.31
C SER A 204 2.15 -31.79 -7.77
N LYS A 205 3.33 -31.65 -7.14
CA LYS A 205 3.50 -31.70 -5.67
C LYS A 205 3.85 -30.34 -5.05
N LEU A 206 4.02 -29.31 -5.87
CA LEU A 206 4.48 -27.99 -5.46
C LEU A 206 3.29 -27.03 -5.36
N SER A 207 3.37 -26.05 -4.46
CA SER A 207 2.45 -24.92 -4.38
C SER A 207 2.59 -23.98 -5.59
N ALA A 208 1.62 -23.09 -5.82
CA ALA A 208 1.69 -22.11 -6.91
C ALA A 208 2.95 -21.23 -6.82
N SER A 209 3.30 -20.80 -5.60
CA SER A 209 4.54 -20.07 -5.28
C SER A 209 5.81 -20.81 -5.73
N GLU A 210 5.92 -22.09 -5.37
CA GLU A 210 7.10 -22.92 -5.68
C GLU A 210 7.22 -23.23 -7.18
N ILE A 211 6.08 -23.45 -7.86
CA ILE A 211 6.04 -23.65 -9.31
C ILE A 211 6.49 -22.37 -10.01
N LEU A 212 5.90 -21.23 -9.62
CA LEU A 212 6.22 -19.94 -10.20
C LEU A 212 7.70 -19.63 -10.02
N GLY A 213 8.25 -19.82 -8.81
CA GLY A 213 9.65 -19.53 -8.48
C GLY A 213 10.71 -20.35 -9.22
N GLN A 214 10.31 -21.46 -9.86
CA GLN A 214 11.20 -22.34 -10.61
C GLN A 214 10.89 -22.38 -12.11
N THR A 215 9.91 -21.60 -12.58
CA THR A 215 9.50 -21.57 -13.99
C THR A 215 10.45 -20.67 -14.78
N THR A 216 11.03 -21.19 -15.86
CA THR A 216 11.81 -20.36 -16.81
C THR A 216 11.01 -20.01 -18.04
N VAL A 217 11.25 -18.81 -18.56
CA VAL A 217 10.51 -18.22 -19.70
C VAL A 217 11.45 -18.05 -20.87
N GLU A 218 11.08 -18.61 -22.02
CA GLU A 218 11.75 -18.38 -23.30
C GLU A 218 10.87 -17.49 -24.18
N TYR A 219 11.46 -16.49 -24.82
CA TYR A 219 10.76 -15.51 -25.65
C TYR A 219 10.94 -15.81 -27.14
N ASP A 220 9.82 -15.85 -27.87
CA ASP A 220 9.75 -16.02 -29.31
C ASP A 220 9.07 -14.80 -29.94
N TYR A 221 9.65 -14.26 -31.02
CA TYR A 221 9.14 -13.07 -31.69
C TYR A 221 8.39 -13.43 -32.96
N VAL A 222 7.11 -13.06 -33.03
CA VAL A 222 6.26 -13.35 -34.18
C VAL A 222 5.77 -12.04 -34.77
N ARG A 223 6.00 -11.83 -36.06
CA ARG A 223 5.44 -10.67 -36.76
C ARG A 223 3.91 -10.70 -36.64
N SER A 224 3.33 -9.63 -36.11
CA SER A 224 1.89 -9.54 -35.92
C SER A 224 1.32 -8.29 -36.57
N ASP A 225 0.49 -8.49 -37.58
CA ASP A 225 -0.25 -7.40 -38.23
C ASP A 225 -1.40 -6.89 -37.36
N GLU A 226 -1.76 -7.59 -36.26
CA GLU A 226 -2.89 -7.25 -35.38
C GLU A 226 -2.73 -5.86 -34.77
N PHE A 227 -1.54 -5.56 -34.22
CA PHE A 227 -1.23 -4.29 -33.56
C PHE A 227 -1.24 -3.09 -34.52
N GLU A 228 -1.12 -3.35 -35.82
CA GLU A 228 -1.08 -2.33 -36.88
C GLU A 228 -2.47 -2.12 -37.53
N ARG A 229 -3.49 -2.92 -37.16
CA ARG A 229 -4.84 -2.76 -37.69
C ARG A 229 -5.45 -1.45 -37.24
N VAL A 230 -6.16 -0.78 -38.15
CA VAL A 230 -6.93 0.44 -37.86
C VAL A 230 -7.93 0.25 -36.71
N SER A 231 -8.46 -0.97 -36.55
CA SER A 231 -9.41 -1.33 -35.49
C SER A 231 -8.76 -1.62 -34.13
N TYR A 232 -7.43 -1.66 -34.02
CA TYR A 232 -6.76 -1.96 -32.76
C TYR A 232 -6.91 -0.78 -31.79
N PRO A 233 -7.47 -0.97 -30.57
CA PRO A 233 -7.83 0.14 -29.68
C PRO A 233 -6.66 1.04 -29.27
N TYR A 234 -5.43 0.49 -29.27
CA TYR A 234 -4.22 1.18 -28.82
C TYR A 234 -3.29 1.54 -29.99
N ARG A 235 -3.79 1.53 -31.22
CA ARG A 235 -3.00 1.76 -32.44
C ARG A 235 -2.15 3.02 -32.38
N ASP A 236 -2.69 4.14 -31.91
CA ASP A 236 -1.95 5.41 -31.90
C ASP A 236 -0.69 5.36 -31.01
N ILE A 237 -0.75 4.60 -29.91
CA ILE A 237 0.39 4.36 -29.03
C ILE A 237 1.41 3.43 -29.71
N ILE A 238 0.91 2.39 -30.38
CA ILE A 238 1.76 1.48 -31.16
C ILE A 238 2.51 2.23 -32.27
N GLU A 239 1.83 3.11 -32.99
CA GLU A 239 2.45 3.95 -34.03
C GLU A 239 3.52 4.89 -33.44
N LEU A 240 3.25 5.49 -32.28
CA LEU A 240 4.22 6.31 -31.56
C LEU A 240 5.48 5.50 -31.20
N TYR A 241 5.32 4.32 -30.61
CA TYR A 241 6.46 3.46 -30.26
C TYR A 241 7.22 2.99 -31.49
N LYS A 242 6.51 2.61 -32.55
CA LYS A 242 7.11 2.22 -33.84
C LYS A 242 7.91 3.35 -34.49
N GLU A 243 7.55 4.60 -34.25
CA GLU A 243 8.27 5.77 -34.77
C GLU A 243 9.49 6.13 -33.92
N LYS A 244 9.40 5.98 -32.60
CA LYS A 244 10.38 6.54 -31.65
C LYS A 244 11.33 5.53 -31.03
N LEU A 245 10.95 4.26 -30.97
CA LEU A 245 11.72 3.22 -30.30
C LEU A 245 12.29 2.23 -31.32
N GLU A 246 13.42 1.65 -30.97
CA GLU A 246 14.16 0.67 -31.77
C GLU A 246 14.75 -0.37 -30.82
N ASP A 247 14.80 -1.63 -31.24
CA ASP A 247 15.29 -2.77 -30.44
C ASP A 247 14.75 -2.77 -28.99
N SER A 248 13.43 -2.61 -28.84
CA SER A 248 12.80 -2.32 -27.55
C SER A 248 11.64 -3.26 -27.22
N HIS A 249 11.62 -3.79 -26.00
CA HIS A 249 10.53 -4.62 -25.46
C HIS A 249 9.55 -3.77 -24.67
N ILE A 250 8.33 -3.65 -25.18
CA ILE A 250 7.31 -2.79 -24.60
C ILE A 250 6.25 -3.65 -23.93
N LEU A 251 6.09 -3.43 -22.62
CA LEU A 251 4.97 -3.92 -21.85
C LEU A 251 3.77 -3.00 -22.12
N LEU A 252 2.85 -3.42 -22.97
CA LEU A 252 1.65 -2.64 -23.29
C LEU A 252 0.54 -3.00 -22.28
N PRO A 253 0.05 -2.04 -21.48
CA PRO A 253 -0.88 -2.31 -20.37
C PRO A 253 -2.34 -2.39 -20.85
N ALA A 254 -2.60 -3.20 -21.88
CA ALA A 254 -3.90 -3.32 -22.54
C ALA A 254 -5.04 -3.70 -21.57
N ILE A 255 -4.79 -4.62 -20.64
CA ILE A 255 -5.76 -5.03 -19.62
C ILE A 255 -5.98 -3.90 -18.60
N GLY A 256 -4.91 -3.23 -18.16
CA GLY A 256 -4.99 -2.10 -17.24
C GLY A 256 -5.77 -0.92 -17.80
N ILE A 257 -5.48 -0.52 -19.05
CA ILE A 257 -6.23 0.53 -19.75
C ILE A 257 -7.70 0.12 -19.92
N GLY A 258 -7.96 -1.11 -20.38
CA GLY A 258 -9.32 -1.61 -20.54
C GLY A 258 -10.09 -1.66 -19.21
N CYS A 259 -9.42 -1.97 -18.10
CA CYS A 259 -10.01 -1.91 -16.75
C CYS A 259 -10.43 -0.47 -16.40
N LEU A 260 -9.54 0.50 -16.60
CA LEU A 260 -9.83 1.92 -16.37
C LEU A 260 -10.97 2.43 -17.25
N GLU A 261 -11.06 2.01 -18.52
CA GLU A 261 -12.19 2.37 -19.39
C GLU A 261 -13.52 1.81 -18.88
N ARG A 262 -13.55 0.57 -18.40
CA ARG A 262 -14.77 -0.03 -17.81
C ARG A 262 -15.17 0.66 -16.51
N LEU A 263 -14.19 1.02 -15.67
CA LEU A 263 -14.43 1.79 -14.45
C LEU A 263 -14.90 3.22 -14.75
N ALA A 264 -14.32 3.88 -15.76
CA ALA A 264 -14.76 5.19 -16.23
C ALA A 264 -16.23 5.18 -16.65
N ALA A 265 -16.68 4.09 -17.29
CA ALA A 265 -18.05 3.93 -17.74
C ALA A 265 -19.08 3.84 -16.58
N LEU A 266 -18.67 3.53 -15.35
CA LEU A 266 -19.55 3.55 -14.17
C LEU A 266 -20.06 4.96 -13.85
N SER A 267 -19.36 5.99 -14.32
CA SER A 267 -19.64 7.39 -14.05
C SER A 267 -20.05 8.16 -15.30
N GLN A 268 -21.03 9.04 -15.14
CA GLN A 268 -21.45 9.97 -16.18
C GLN A 268 -20.45 11.14 -16.38
N GLN A 269 -19.49 11.29 -15.47
CA GLN A 269 -18.58 12.44 -15.40
C GLN A 269 -17.11 12.07 -15.65
N GLY A 270 -16.83 10.80 -15.96
CA GLY A 270 -15.47 10.27 -16.11
C GLY A 270 -14.85 9.86 -14.77
N PHE A 271 -13.52 9.87 -14.70
CA PHE A 271 -12.77 9.41 -13.52
C PHE A 271 -11.52 10.25 -13.22
N LEU A 272 -11.08 10.15 -11.97
CA LEU A 272 -9.74 10.53 -11.52
C LEU A 272 -9.01 9.25 -11.09
N LEU A 273 -7.78 9.05 -11.54
CA LEU A 273 -6.91 7.96 -11.08
C LEU A 273 -5.76 8.53 -10.26
N LEU A 274 -5.50 7.95 -9.10
CA LEU A 274 -4.24 8.02 -8.37
C LEU A 274 -3.57 6.65 -8.46
N THR A 275 -2.30 6.63 -8.82
CA THR A 275 -1.58 5.38 -9.08
C THR A 275 -0.15 5.48 -8.61
N ALA A 276 0.42 4.37 -8.16
CA ALA A 276 1.83 4.29 -7.79
C ALA A 276 2.40 2.88 -8.04
N ASP A 277 3.36 2.78 -8.96
CA ASP A 277 4.02 1.53 -9.34
C ASP A 277 5.51 1.75 -9.56
N LYS A 278 6.24 0.63 -9.56
CA LYS A 278 7.51 0.53 -10.27
C LYS A 278 7.26 0.64 -11.78
N GLY A 279 7.26 1.85 -12.30
CA GLY A 279 6.93 2.11 -13.69
C GLY A 279 7.39 3.48 -14.16
N ASP A 280 7.50 3.71 -15.46
CA ASP A 280 7.94 5.01 -15.98
C ASP A 280 6.93 5.61 -16.97
N HIS A 281 6.78 6.93 -16.84
CA HIS A 281 5.90 7.76 -17.66
C HIS A 281 6.66 8.40 -18.83
N ARG A 282 7.99 8.36 -18.82
CA ARG A 282 8.86 8.91 -19.86
C ARG A 282 9.12 7.89 -20.96
N LEU A 283 9.14 8.36 -22.21
CA LEU A 283 9.34 7.50 -23.37
C LEU A 283 10.76 6.92 -23.40
N GLU A 284 11.74 7.74 -23.04
CA GLU A 284 13.18 7.42 -23.09
C GLU A 284 13.54 6.18 -22.25
N LYS A 285 12.72 5.86 -21.25
CA LYS A 285 12.93 4.69 -20.35
C LYS A 285 12.57 3.37 -21.01
N TRP A 286 11.92 3.41 -22.16
CA TRP A 286 11.57 2.26 -22.97
C TRP A 286 12.56 2.02 -24.11
N GLU A 287 13.49 2.94 -24.38
CA GLU A 287 14.54 2.78 -25.39
C GLU A 287 15.47 1.62 -25.02
N PHE A 288 15.71 0.73 -25.99
CA PHE A 288 16.57 -0.45 -25.86
C PHE A 288 16.21 -1.35 -24.67
N SER A 289 14.93 -1.38 -24.30
CA SER A 289 14.42 -2.16 -23.18
C SER A 289 14.61 -3.66 -23.44
N GLU A 290 15.26 -4.33 -22.49
CA GLU A 290 15.41 -5.79 -22.48
C GLU A 290 14.06 -6.50 -22.25
N PRO A 291 13.91 -7.77 -22.66
CA PRO A 291 12.73 -8.56 -22.32
C PRO A 291 12.54 -8.63 -20.80
N PRO A 292 11.27 -8.65 -20.32
CA PRO A 292 11.00 -8.60 -18.88
C PRO A 292 11.62 -9.79 -18.16
N LYS A 293 12.26 -9.50 -17.02
CA LYS A 293 12.77 -10.53 -16.10
C LYS A 293 11.66 -10.85 -15.11
N ILE A 294 11.23 -12.10 -15.06
CA ILE A 294 10.29 -12.57 -14.04
C ILE A 294 11.11 -12.80 -12.77
N ILE A 295 11.04 -11.86 -11.82
CA ILE A 295 11.71 -11.97 -10.52
C ILE A 295 10.75 -12.67 -9.56
N HIS A 296 11.23 -13.69 -8.87
CA HIS A 296 10.40 -14.57 -8.05
C HIS A 296 10.59 -14.31 -6.55
N HIS A 297 9.55 -13.77 -5.90
CA HIS A 297 9.43 -13.64 -4.45
C HIS A 297 8.10 -14.22 -3.96
N GLY A 298 7.72 -15.40 -4.45
CA GLY A 298 6.39 -15.99 -4.27
C GLY A 298 5.37 -15.49 -5.30
N SER A 299 5.40 -14.20 -5.65
CA SER A 299 4.78 -13.59 -6.83
C SER A 299 5.84 -13.00 -7.79
N PHE A 300 5.40 -12.39 -8.90
CA PHE A 300 6.24 -11.57 -9.77
C PHE A 300 5.60 -10.21 -10.07
N SER A 301 6.45 -9.22 -10.32
CA SER A 301 6.07 -7.86 -10.72
C SER A 301 6.77 -7.49 -12.02
N LEU A 302 6.09 -6.77 -12.91
CA LEU A 302 6.66 -6.20 -14.13
C LEU A 302 6.87 -4.69 -14.00
N THR A 303 7.46 -4.04 -15.01
CA THR A 303 7.49 -2.58 -15.05
C THR A 303 6.14 -2.05 -15.53
N ALA A 304 5.49 -1.18 -14.77
CA ALA A 304 4.25 -0.53 -15.21
C ALA A 304 4.55 0.51 -16.31
N ASN A 305 3.83 0.42 -17.43
CA ASN A 305 3.98 1.35 -18.53
C ASN A 305 3.07 2.57 -18.39
N TYR A 306 3.48 3.48 -17.49
CA TYR A 306 2.77 4.74 -17.30
C TYR A 306 2.83 5.65 -18.51
N HIS A 307 3.84 5.53 -19.38
CA HIS A 307 3.87 6.28 -20.64
C HIS A 307 2.68 5.89 -21.54
N ALA A 308 2.40 4.60 -21.71
CA ALA A 308 1.25 4.14 -22.49
C ALA A 308 -0.09 4.59 -21.87
N ILE A 309 -0.24 4.46 -20.54
CA ILE A 309 -1.44 4.93 -19.83
C ILE A 309 -1.62 6.45 -20.03
N GLN A 310 -0.56 7.22 -19.84
CA GLN A 310 -0.54 8.67 -20.03
C GLN A 310 -0.95 9.04 -21.46
N ALA A 311 -0.24 8.53 -22.46
CA ALA A 311 -0.48 8.83 -23.87
C ALA A 311 -1.91 8.46 -24.29
N PHE A 312 -2.43 7.31 -23.83
CA PHE A 312 -3.78 6.87 -24.14
C PHE A 312 -4.84 7.88 -23.66
N PHE A 313 -4.75 8.30 -22.40
CA PHE A 313 -5.77 9.16 -21.81
C PHE A 313 -5.61 10.62 -22.23
N GLU A 314 -4.40 11.10 -22.52
CA GLU A 314 -4.18 12.42 -23.13
C GLU A 314 -4.85 12.55 -24.50
N LEU A 315 -4.78 11.50 -25.34
CA LEU A 315 -5.51 11.44 -26.62
C LEU A 315 -7.03 11.51 -26.44
N LYS A 316 -7.54 11.16 -25.25
CA LYS A 316 -8.95 11.29 -24.86
C LYS A 316 -9.28 12.59 -24.12
N GLY A 317 -8.33 13.52 -24.06
CA GLY A 317 -8.51 14.84 -23.44
C GLY A 317 -8.32 14.86 -21.93
N ALA A 318 -7.72 13.83 -21.34
CA ALA A 318 -7.36 13.85 -19.92
C ALA A 318 -6.22 14.82 -19.64
N GLN A 319 -6.20 15.38 -18.42
CA GLN A 319 -4.98 15.96 -17.85
C GLN A 319 -4.25 14.90 -17.05
N THR A 320 -3.00 14.65 -17.38
CA THR A 320 -2.11 13.73 -16.67
C THR A 320 -1.12 14.55 -15.83
N LEU A 321 -0.76 14.03 -14.67
CA LEU A 321 0.21 14.63 -13.78
C LEU A 321 1.15 13.50 -13.35
N PHE A 322 2.43 13.66 -13.65
CA PHE A 322 3.53 12.82 -13.19
C PHE A 322 4.65 13.72 -12.66
N PRO A 323 5.58 13.21 -11.83
CA PRO A 323 6.64 14.01 -11.27
C PRO A 323 7.53 14.57 -12.39
N SER A 324 7.80 15.88 -12.33
CA SER A 324 8.63 16.58 -13.31
C SER A 324 10.10 16.13 -13.27
N HIS A 325 10.55 15.62 -12.13
CA HIS A 325 11.88 15.07 -11.89
C HIS A 325 11.89 13.52 -12.01
N HIS A 326 13.09 12.93 -12.10
CA HIS A 326 13.24 11.47 -12.12
C HIS A 326 12.94 10.89 -10.74
N HIS A 327 12.21 9.78 -10.72
CA HIS A 327 12.00 8.98 -9.50
C HIS A 327 13.07 7.90 -9.39
N ASN A 328 13.25 7.35 -8.18
CA ASN A 328 14.20 6.27 -7.91
C ASN A 328 13.51 4.91 -7.77
N ASP A 329 12.43 4.84 -6.99
CA ASP A 329 11.83 3.58 -6.55
C ASP A 329 10.33 3.49 -6.89
N LEU A 330 9.61 4.62 -6.85
CA LEU A 330 8.16 4.68 -7.05
C LEU A 330 7.78 5.85 -7.95
N ASN A 331 7.00 5.58 -8.99
CA ASN A 331 6.43 6.63 -9.82
C ASN A 331 4.95 6.79 -9.49
N ILE A 332 4.57 8.00 -9.08
CA ILE A 332 3.21 8.31 -8.63
C ILE A 332 2.55 9.18 -9.68
N GLY A 333 1.41 8.73 -10.21
CA GLY A 333 0.65 9.44 -11.25
C GLY A 333 -0.72 9.89 -10.78
N CYS A 334 -1.22 10.95 -11.40
CA CYS A 334 -2.62 11.37 -11.31
C CYS A 334 -3.20 11.66 -12.69
N VAL A 335 -4.30 11.01 -13.07
CA VAL A 335 -4.95 11.16 -14.39
C VAL A 335 -6.38 11.64 -14.20
N LEU A 336 -6.72 12.79 -14.77
CA LEU A 336 -8.04 13.40 -14.72
C LEU A 336 -8.71 13.28 -16.10
N LEU A 337 -9.46 12.20 -16.31
CA LEU A 337 -10.36 12.08 -17.46
C LEU A 337 -11.73 12.63 -17.07
N LEU A 338 -11.84 13.97 -17.07
CA LEU A 338 -12.99 14.71 -16.56
C LEU A 338 -13.40 15.81 -17.55
N GLN A 339 -14.61 16.33 -17.44
CA GLN A 339 -14.98 17.57 -18.13
C GLN A 339 -14.12 18.73 -17.62
N HIS A 340 -13.47 19.44 -18.54
CA HIS A 340 -12.59 20.59 -18.24
C HIS A 340 -11.57 20.29 -17.12
N PRO A 341 -10.64 19.33 -17.30
CA PRO A 341 -9.78 18.84 -16.23
C PRO A 341 -8.87 19.92 -15.62
N MET A 342 -8.61 21.00 -16.36
CA MET A 342 -7.87 22.17 -15.86
C MET A 342 -8.61 22.98 -14.78
N SER A 343 -9.92 22.81 -14.64
CA SER A 343 -10.74 23.46 -13.61
C SER A 343 -10.57 22.85 -12.21
N TYR A 344 -9.97 21.67 -12.10
CA TYR A 344 -9.68 20.98 -10.83
C TYR A 344 -8.41 21.56 -10.20
N ALA A 345 -8.48 22.84 -9.82
CA ALA A 345 -7.33 23.60 -9.34
C ALA A 345 -6.82 23.08 -7.99
N ASN A 346 -7.71 22.73 -7.06
CA ASN A 346 -7.31 22.25 -5.74
C ASN A 346 -6.68 20.86 -5.83
N THR A 347 -7.22 19.95 -6.64
CA THR A 347 -6.59 18.65 -6.95
C THR A 347 -5.18 18.82 -7.50
N ARG A 348 -5.02 19.65 -8.55
CA ARG A 348 -3.71 19.87 -9.20
C ARG A 348 -2.70 20.52 -8.27
N LEU A 349 -3.13 21.47 -7.44
CA LEU A 349 -2.28 22.13 -6.46
C LEU A 349 -1.88 21.16 -5.33
N ALA A 350 -2.78 20.29 -4.87
CA ALA A 350 -2.46 19.24 -3.90
C ALA A 350 -1.43 18.26 -4.47
N TYR A 351 -1.63 17.77 -5.70
CA TYR A 351 -0.66 16.90 -6.38
C TYR A 351 0.71 17.57 -6.47
N ARG A 352 0.75 18.85 -6.87
CA ARG A 352 2.01 19.60 -6.95
C ARG A 352 2.74 19.67 -5.61
N ARG A 353 2.02 19.86 -4.51
CA ARG A 353 2.63 19.98 -3.16
C ARG A 353 3.08 18.64 -2.61
N SER A 354 2.27 17.60 -2.79
CA SER A 354 2.42 16.32 -2.09
C SER A 354 3.08 15.22 -2.92
N VAL A 355 3.29 15.43 -4.22
CA VAL A 355 3.93 14.47 -5.12
C VAL A 355 5.05 15.12 -5.93
N ASP A 356 4.76 16.18 -6.70
CA ASP A 356 5.74 16.74 -7.66
C ASP A 356 6.89 17.53 -7.02
N ARG A 357 6.65 18.23 -5.89
CA ARG A 357 7.70 19.02 -5.21
C ARG A 357 8.55 18.22 -4.25
N PHE A 358 7.90 17.34 -3.49
CA PHE A 358 8.50 16.43 -2.53
C PHE A 358 7.45 15.35 -2.26
N GLY A 359 7.67 14.17 -2.84
CA GLY A 359 6.68 13.10 -2.89
C GLY A 359 7.02 11.88 -2.04
N PRO A 360 6.17 10.84 -2.10
CA PRO A 360 6.44 9.56 -1.46
C PRO A 360 7.77 8.91 -1.87
N ASP A 361 8.20 9.07 -3.13
CA ASP A 361 9.49 8.56 -3.63
C ASP A 361 10.69 9.27 -2.99
N ASP A 362 10.65 10.61 -2.92
CA ASP A 362 11.67 11.40 -2.22
C ASP A 362 11.74 11.03 -0.74
N PHE A 363 10.58 10.87 -0.10
CA PHE A 363 10.49 10.43 1.29
C PHE A 363 11.12 9.05 1.49
N PHE A 364 10.87 8.10 0.60
CA PHE A 364 11.49 6.78 0.66
C PHE A 364 13.01 6.85 0.45
N SER A 365 13.47 7.65 -0.51
CA SER A 365 14.91 7.91 -0.71
C SER A 365 15.57 8.47 0.55
N MET A 366 14.92 9.41 1.25
CA MET A 366 15.41 9.94 2.53
C MET A 366 15.36 8.91 3.65
N LYS A 367 14.37 8.00 3.66
CA LYS A 367 14.33 6.88 4.61
C LYS A 367 15.60 6.03 4.50
N LEU A 368 15.97 5.63 3.28
CA LEU A 368 17.17 4.81 3.07
C LEU A 368 18.44 5.51 3.56
N TRP A 369 18.53 6.82 3.36
CA TRP A 369 19.62 7.63 3.91
C TRP A 369 19.59 7.68 5.44
N PHE A 370 18.41 7.93 6.03
CA PHE A 370 18.20 7.98 7.47
C PHE A 370 18.63 6.68 8.15
N ASP A 371 18.24 5.53 7.61
CA ASP A 371 18.60 4.20 8.13
C ASP A 371 20.13 4.04 8.25
N GLY A 372 20.88 4.55 7.27
CA GLY A 372 22.35 4.52 7.27
C GLY A 372 23.03 5.49 8.24
N GLN A 373 22.31 6.48 8.77
CA GLN A 373 22.86 7.49 9.70
C GLN A 373 22.36 7.34 11.15
N LEU A 374 21.35 6.50 11.38
CA LEU A 374 20.61 6.41 12.62
C LEU A 374 21.49 6.31 13.88
N ASP A 375 22.55 5.47 13.84
CA ASP A 375 23.45 5.24 14.98
C ASP A 375 24.17 6.51 15.49
N ARG A 376 24.21 7.57 14.68
CA ARG A 376 24.89 8.84 14.98
C ARG A 376 23.93 9.97 15.33
N MET A 377 22.62 9.77 15.21
CA MET A 377 21.63 10.83 15.36
C MET A 377 21.32 11.13 16.83
N GLU A 378 21.01 12.39 17.13
CA GLU A 378 20.47 12.83 18.43
C GLU A 378 18.93 12.68 18.45
N LEU A 379 18.32 12.65 19.64
CA LEU A 379 16.87 12.45 19.78
C LEU A 379 16.07 13.51 19.01
N ARG A 380 16.39 14.79 19.17
CA ARG A 380 15.75 15.88 18.40
C ARG A 380 15.77 15.68 16.88
N GLN A 381 16.83 15.05 16.34
CA GLN A 381 16.94 14.77 14.91
C GLN A 381 16.01 13.60 14.53
N ILE A 382 16.00 12.54 15.34
CA ILE A 382 15.08 11.40 15.17
C ILE A 382 13.63 11.89 15.21
N LEU A 383 13.26 12.70 16.21
CA LEU A 383 11.93 13.27 16.36
C LEU A 383 11.52 14.14 15.16
N ALA A 384 12.44 14.96 14.63
CA ALA A 384 12.17 15.79 13.46
C ALA A 384 11.82 14.96 12.23
N VAL A 385 12.57 13.89 11.95
CA VAL A 385 12.28 13.03 10.79
C VAL A 385 11.06 12.14 11.04
N TRP A 386 10.84 11.71 12.28
CA TRP A 386 9.63 10.96 12.63
C TRP A 386 8.35 11.78 12.43
N ARG A 387 8.36 13.07 12.80
CA ARG A 387 7.29 14.02 12.46
C ARG A 387 7.10 14.18 10.96
N LEU A 388 8.19 14.26 10.20
CA LEU A 388 8.14 14.33 8.74
C LEU A 388 7.48 13.08 8.13
N GLY A 389 7.77 11.89 8.68
CA GLY A 389 7.10 10.63 8.35
C GLY A 389 5.73 10.44 9.02
N ARG A 390 5.15 11.51 9.58
CA ARG A 390 3.83 11.50 10.24
C ARG A 390 3.70 10.45 11.35
N TYR A 391 4.74 10.37 12.18
CA TYR A 391 4.82 9.44 13.31
C TYR A 391 4.68 7.96 12.87
N ASP A 392 5.28 7.59 11.74
CA ASP A 392 5.21 6.22 11.22
C ASP A 392 5.80 5.17 12.19
N ALA A 393 5.12 4.03 12.30
CA ALA A 393 5.49 2.98 13.23
C ALA A 393 6.76 2.22 12.82
N GLU A 394 7.03 2.07 11.52
CA GLU A 394 8.23 1.38 11.03
C GLU A 394 9.48 2.17 11.42
N TRP A 395 9.43 3.50 11.28
CA TRP A 395 10.51 4.40 11.68
C TRP A 395 10.77 4.40 13.18
N PHE A 396 9.72 4.39 14.00
CA PHE A 396 9.86 4.26 15.45
C PHE A 396 10.55 2.93 15.81
N LEU A 397 10.06 1.82 15.26
CA LEU A 397 10.63 0.50 15.51
C LEU A 397 12.09 0.43 15.07
N GLN A 398 12.46 0.99 13.93
CA GLN A 398 13.85 1.05 13.47
C GLN A 398 14.71 1.91 14.40
N SER A 399 14.17 3.03 14.89
CA SER A 399 14.87 4.00 15.74
C SER A 399 15.00 3.59 17.21
N ARG A 400 14.22 2.61 17.69
CA ARG A 400 14.07 2.30 19.13
C ARG A 400 15.38 2.07 19.87
N LYS A 401 16.31 1.31 19.28
CA LYS A 401 17.62 1.03 19.90
C LYS A 401 18.42 2.31 20.08
N ARG A 402 18.40 3.18 19.07
CA ARG A 402 19.10 4.46 19.14
C ARG A 402 18.43 5.39 20.14
N ILE A 403 17.11 5.46 20.14
CA ILE A 403 16.32 6.23 21.12
C ILE A 403 16.75 5.83 22.53
N SER A 404 16.75 4.54 22.88
CA SER A 404 17.21 4.06 24.19
C SER A 404 18.63 4.50 24.56
N VAL A 405 19.55 4.58 23.59
CA VAL A 405 20.93 5.02 23.84
C VAL A 405 21.02 6.53 24.13
N VAL A 406 20.19 7.36 23.50
CA VAL A 406 20.27 8.82 23.62
C VAL A 406 19.33 9.41 24.67
N LEU A 407 18.32 8.66 25.12
CA LEU A 407 17.36 9.06 26.14
C LEU A 407 18.02 9.66 27.40
N PRO A 408 19.07 9.06 28.01
CA PRO A 408 19.67 9.58 29.23
C PRO A 408 20.30 10.98 29.11
N THR A 409 20.58 11.43 27.88
CA THR A 409 21.18 12.73 27.58
C THR A 409 20.20 13.71 26.92
N SER A 410 18.94 13.32 26.78
CA SER A 410 17.91 14.11 26.11
C SER A 410 17.26 15.13 27.05
N THR A 411 16.59 16.14 26.50
CA THR A 411 15.86 17.15 27.28
C THR A 411 14.48 16.64 27.68
N GLU A 412 13.87 17.26 28.70
CA GLU A 412 12.48 17.00 29.07
C GLU A 412 11.52 17.29 27.90
N ASP A 413 11.74 18.39 27.17
CA ASP A 413 10.95 18.72 25.97
C ASP A 413 11.00 17.62 24.90
N ASP A 414 12.20 17.06 24.62
CA ASP A 414 12.36 15.97 23.65
C ASP A 414 11.64 14.70 24.13
N MET A 415 11.64 14.44 25.45
CA MET A 415 10.92 13.31 26.04
C MET A 415 9.40 13.48 25.95
N ASP A 416 8.87 14.68 26.18
CA ASP A 416 7.45 15.00 26.02
C ASP A 416 6.99 14.88 24.56
N ASP A 417 7.83 15.31 23.61
CA ASP A 417 7.61 15.13 22.18
C ASP A 417 7.58 13.63 21.78
N LEU A 418 8.48 12.83 22.34
CA LEU A 418 8.54 11.38 22.12
C LEU A 418 7.27 10.70 22.65
N ARG A 419 6.87 11.00 23.89
CA ARG A 419 5.64 10.49 24.52
C ARG A 419 4.40 10.83 23.69
N SER A 420 4.27 12.09 23.29
CA SER A 420 3.16 12.56 22.46
C SER A 420 3.15 11.87 21.09
N GLY A 421 4.33 11.74 20.47
CA GLY A 421 4.50 11.04 19.20
C GLY A 421 4.10 9.57 19.26
N ILE A 422 4.42 8.87 20.36
CA ILE A 422 4.02 7.46 20.56
C ILE A 422 2.50 7.31 20.56
N ARG A 423 1.78 8.22 21.24
CA ARG A 423 0.31 8.23 21.27
C ARG A 423 -0.28 8.51 19.88
N ILE A 424 0.29 9.47 19.14
CA ILE A 424 -0.15 9.79 17.76
C ILE A 424 0.07 8.59 16.83
N MET A 425 1.27 8.00 16.86
CA MET A 425 1.61 6.81 16.09
C MET A 425 0.63 5.67 16.37
N TRP A 426 0.40 5.36 17.66
CA TRP A 426 -0.46 4.25 18.05
C TRP A 426 -1.89 4.40 17.52
N ASN A 427 -2.45 5.61 17.60
CA ASN A 427 -3.79 5.89 17.08
C ASN A 427 -3.86 5.78 15.55
N SER A 428 -2.73 5.85 14.84
CA SER A 428 -2.61 5.73 13.38
C SER A 428 -2.10 4.36 12.94
N PHE A 429 -1.92 3.41 13.86
CA PHE A 429 -1.31 2.12 13.55
C PHE A 429 -2.34 1.10 13.04
N TYR A 430 -2.10 0.60 11.83
CA TYR A 430 -2.84 -0.53 11.26
C TYR A 430 -2.13 -1.84 11.60
N SER A 431 -2.73 -2.65 12.47
CA SER A 431 -2.12 -3.91 12.89
C SER A 431 -2.30 -4.99 11.82
N MET A 432 -1.20 -5.63 11.42
CA MET A 432 -1.23 -6.76 10.49
C MET A 432 -0.97 -8.11 11.17
N GLY A 433 -0.93 -8.18 12.50
CA GLY A 433 -0.57 -9.42 13.21
C GLY A 433 0.87 -9.87 12.97
N GLY A 434 1.78 -8.93 12.67
CA GLY A 434 3.20 -9.20 12.41
C GLY A 434 3.98 -9.62 13.66
N LYS A 435 5.25 -10.00 13.46
CA LYS A 435 6.14 -10.57 14.51
C LYS A 435 6.53 -9.57 15.61
N LEU A 436 6.56 -8.28 15.29
CA LEU A 436 6.98 -7.24 16.23
C LEU A 436 5.77 -6.67 16.98
N ASP A 437 5.82 -6.75 18.30
CA ASP A 437 4.83 -6.16 19.17
C ASP A 437 5.13 -4.68 19.38
N LEU A 438 4.48 -3.83 18.57
CA LEU A 438 4.62 -2.37 18.69
C LEU A 438 4.22 -1.87 20.09
N ALA A 439 3.24 -2.49 20.75
CA ALA A 439 2.79 -2.04 22.06
C ALA A 439 3.89 -2.27 23.10
N LEU A 440 4.52 -3.45 23.06
CA LEU A 440 5.66 -3.76 23.90
C LEU A 440 6.80 -2.73 23.69
N GLU A 441 7.16 -2.45 22.44
CA GLU A 441 8.27 -1.53 22.14
C GLU A 441 7.95 -0.09 22.57
N CYS A 442 6.69 0.35 22.48
CA CYS A 442 6.23 1.62 23.05
C CYS A 442 6.38 1.63 24.58
N GLY A 443 5.89 0.59 25.24
CA GLY A 443 5.96 0.45 26.69
C GLY A 443 7.40 0.46 27.20
N MET A 444 8.32 -0.21 26.50
CA MET A 444 9.75 -0.24 26.86
C MET A 444 10.40 1.16 26.81
N VAL A 445 10.10 1.95 25.79
CA VAL A 445 10.63 3.32 25.67
C VAL A 445 10.05 4.21 26.76
N LEU A 446 8.74 4.15 26.99
CA LEU A 446 8.07 4.93 28.05
C LEU A 446 8.55 4.54 29.45
N TYR A 447 8.78 3.26 29.69
CA TYR A 447 9.36 2.75 30.93
C TYR A 447 10.77 3.31 31.19
N GLN A 448 11.61 3.38 30.15
CA GLN A 448 12.96 3.97 30.27
C GLN A 448 12.94 5.48 30.57
N MET A 449 11.81 6.14 30.32
CA MET A 449 11.59 7.55 30.63
C MET A 449 10.91 7.76 32.00
N ASP A 450 10.76 6.69 32.80
CA ASP A 450 10.03 6.68 34.07
C ASP A 450 8.55 7.10 33.96
N LEU A 451 7.96 6.98 32.76
CA LEU A 451 6.56 7.27 32.49
C LEU A 451 5.70 6.03 32.74
N PHE A 452 5.65 5.57 34.00
CA PHE A 452 5.08 4.27 34.37
C PHE A 452 3.59 4.12 34.06
N GLU A 453 2.79 5.18 34.14
CA GLU A 453 1.36 5.14 33.80
C GLU A 453 1.15 4.85 32.30
N ASP A 454 1.89 5.53 31.42
CA ASP A 454 1.84 5.26 29.98
C ASP A 454 2.42 3.89 29.65
N ALA A 455 3.55 3.53 30.26
CA ALA A 455 4.18 2.23 30.03
C ALA A 455 3.24 1.08 30.40
N LEU A 456 2.52 1.19 31.53
CA LEU A 456 1.52 0.22 31.97
C LEU A 456 0.44 0.00 30.90
N GLU A 457 -0.16 1.07 30.38
CA GLU A 457 -1.19 1.00 29.33
C GLU A 457 -0.70 0.21 28.09
N PHE A 458 0.54 0.45 27.67
CA PHE A 458 1.12 -0.21 26.49
C PHE A 458 1.53 -1.67 26.75
N PHE A 459 2.06 -1.99 27.93
CA PHE A 459 2.34 -3.37 28.31
C PHE A 459 1.06 -4.20 28.45
N GLU A 460 -0.03 -3.64 28.99
CA GLU A 460 -1.33 -4.32 29.04
C GLU A 460 -1.88 -4.60 27.65
N ARG A 461 -1.73 -3.66 26.71
CA ARG A 461 -2.10 -3.84 25.29
C ARG A 461 -1.29 -4.95 24.61
N SER A 462 -0.01 -5.06 24.94
CA SER A 462 0.87 -6.14 24.44
C SER A 462 0.35 -7.51 24.90
N VAL A 463 0.12 -7.66 26.20
CA VAL A 463 -0.37 -8.92 26.79
C VAL A 463 -1.78 -9.28 26.30
N GLY A 464 -2.66 -8.30 26.12
CA GLY A 464 -4.02 -8.53 25.62
C GLY A 464 -4.08 -9.01 24.16
N ARG A 465 -2.98 -8.88 23.39
CA ARG A 465 -2.89 -9.29 21.99
C ARG A 465 -2.29 -10.67 21.77
N THR A 466 -1.46 -11.16 22.69
CA THR A 466 -0.81 -12.46 22.53
C THR A 466 -1.72 -13.59 23.00
N GLU A 467 -2.01 -14.56 22.13
CA GLU A 467 -2.68 -15.82 22.52
C GLU A 467 -1.81 -16.66 23.49
N SER A 468 -0.49 -16.43 23.49
CA SER A 468 0.47 -17.04 24.42
C SER A 468 0.52 -16.31 25.76
N CYS A 469 0.87 -17.04 26.82
CA CYS A 469 1.20 -16.44 28.11
C CYS A 469 2.33 -15.41 27.94
N ALA A 470 2.15 -14.20 28.49
CA ALA A 470 3.16 -13.15 28.46
C ALA A 470 4.49 -13.65 29.04
N SER A 471 5.62 -13.15 28.52
CA SER A 471 6.93 -13.52 29.04
C SER A 471 7.11 -13.02 30.48
N ALA A 472 7.99 -13.69 31.23
CA ALA A 472 8.33 -13.27 32.58
C ALA A 472 8.82 -11.81 32.63
N ASP A 473 9.58 -11.37 31.62
CA ASP A 473 10.10 -10.00 31.53
C ASP A 473 8.96 -8.96 31.40
N VAL A 474 7.96 -9.23 30.54
CA VAL A 474 6.82 -8.31 30.36
C VAL A 474 5.96 -8.26 31.62
N LEU A 475 5.72 -9.43 32.26
CA LEU A 475 4.99 -9.49 33.52
C LEU A 475 5.75 -8.78 34.65
N TYR A 476 7.07 -8.85 34.67
CA TYR A 476 7.88 -8.13 35.65
C TYR A 476 7.79 -6.61 35.42
N ASN A 477 7.86 -6.15 34.18
CA ASN A 477 7.67 -4.73 33.86
C ASN A 477 6.27 -4.23 34.27
N LEU A 478 5.22 -5.04 34.04
CA LEU A 478 3.86 -4.75 34.53
C LEU A 478 3.81 -4.65 36.06
N ALA A 479 4.52 -5.54 36.77
CA ALA A 479 4.58 -5.51 38.23
C ALA A 479 5.24 -4.22 38.75
N VAL A 480 6.38 -3.84 38.16
CA VAL A 480 7.09 -2.60 38.53
C VAL A 480 6.23 -1.37 38.21
N CYS A 481 5.68 -1.27 36.99
CA CYS A 481 4.81 -0.14 36.63
C CYS A 481 3.61 -0.03 37.57
N SER A 482 2.95 -1.16 37.89
CA SER A 482 1.81 -1.20 38.81
C SER A 482 2.17 -0.70 40.21
N TYR A 483 3.35 -1.07 40.70
CA TYR A 483 3.87 -0.57 41.98
C TYR A 483 4.13 0.94 41.95
N GLU A 484 4.82 1.44 40.92
CA GLU A 484 5.18 2.87 40.80
C GLU A 484 3.96 3.79 40.65
N VAL A 485 2.87 3.30 40.02
CA VAL A 485 1.60 4.05 39.94
C VAL A 485 0.72 3.90 41.20
N GLY A 486 1.19 3.20 42.23
CA GLY A 486 0.50 3.02 43.50
C GLY A 486 -0.56 1.92 43.53
N ASN A 487 -0.61 1.03 42.53
CA ASN A 487 -1.49 -0.14 42.50
C ASN A 487 -0.76 -1.40 43.00
N SER A 488 -0.54 -1.45 44.32
CA SER A 488 0.19 -2.53 44.98
C SER A 488 -0.45 -3.91 44.79
N ASP A 489 -1.78 -4.00 44.73
CA ASP A 489 -2.49 -5.27 44.53
C ASP A 489 -2.18 -5.86 43.15
N ALA A 490 -2.24 -5.05 42.10
CA ALA A 490 -1.88 -5.48 40.74
C ALA A 490 -0.38 -5.80 40.65
N GLY A 491 0.47 -4.97 41.26
CA GLY A 491 1.92 -5.22 41.33
C GLY A 491 2.25 -6.57 41.97
N LEU A 492 1.57 -6.91 43.07
CA LEU A 492 1.75 -8.18 43.77
C LEU A 492 1.24 -9.38 42.94
N ASP A 493 0.10 -9.24 42.25
CA ASP A 493 -0.42 -10.29 41.35
C ASP A 493 0.58 -10.59 40.22
N TYR A 494 1.05 -9.55 39.52
CA TYR A 494 2.02 -9.71 38.45
C TYR A 494 3.34 -10.30 38.96
N ALA A 495 3.87 -9.84 40.10
CA ALA A 495 5.08 -10.41 40.69
C ALA A 495 4.94 -11.90 41.01
N LYS A 496 3.79 -12.33 41.54
CA LYS A 496 3.50 -13.75 41.78
C LYS A 496 3.46 -14.54 40.47
N ARG A 497 2.85 -13.99 39.41
CA ARG A 497 2.81 -14.63 38.08
C ARG A 497 4.19 -14.78 37.47
N VAL A 498 5.08 -13.80 37.64
CA VAL A 498 6.49 -13.91 37.24
C VAL A 498 7.16 -15.09 37.95
N LEU A 499 7.00 -15.20 39.27
CA LEU A 499 7.60 -16.29 40.06
C LEU A 499 7.03 -17.68 39.74
N VAL A 500 5.80 -17.76 39.21
CA VAL A 500 5.26 -19.02 38.68
C VAL A 500 6.01 -19.46 37.41
N LEU A 501 6.39 -18.51 36.54
CA LEU A 501 7.14 -18.79 35.31
C LEU A 501 8.64 -18.95 35.56
N GLN A 502 9.20 -18.16 36.48
CA GLN A 502 10.62 -18.10 36.83
C GLN A 502 10.77 -17.96 38.35
N PRO A 503 10.78 -19.09 39.10
CA PRO A 503 10.84 -19.08 40.56
C PRO A 503 12.06 -18.37 41.16
N ASP A 504 13.19 -18.37 40.43
CA ASP A 504 14.46 -17.77 40.86
C ASP A 504 14.60 -16.29 40.44
N HIS A 505 13.53 -15.65 39.96
CA HIS A 505 13.57 -14.25 39.53
C HIS A 505 13.70 -13.30 40.74
N GLU A 506 14.93 -12.86 41.01
CA GLU A 506 15.28 -12.04 42.18
C GLU A 506 14.43 -10.77 42.33
N GLY A 507 14.28 -10.00 41.24
CA GLY A 507 13.51 -8.74 41.24
C GLY A 507 12.04 -8.93 41.62
N ALA A 508 11.36 -9.91 41.02
CA ALA A 508 9.97 -10.24 41.33
C ALA A 508 9.79 -10.72 42.77
N ASN A 509 10.72 -11.52 43.31
CA ASN A 509 10.64 -11.93 44.72
C ASN A 509 10.87 -10.76 45.67
N ALA A 510 11.80 -9.87 45.38
CA ALA A 510 12.02 -8.66 46.17
C ALA A 510 10.77 -7.77 46.18
N LEU A 511 10.16 -7.55 45.01
CA LEU A 511 8.93 -6.76 44.87
C LEU A 511 7.75 -7.41 45.60
N ARG A 512 7.59 -8.74 45.50
CA ARG A 512 6.57 -9.50 46.23
C ARG A 512 6.72 -9.31 47.75
N VAL A 513 7.94 -9.45 48.28
CA VAL A 513 8.21 -9.26 49.71
C VAL A 513 7.91 -7.83 50.15
N LEU A 514 8.24 -6.84 49.31
CA LEU A 514 7.95 -5.43 49.59
C LEU A 514 6.44 -5.14 49.66
N LEU A 515 5.65 -5.76 48.78
CA LEU A 515 4.22 -5.52 48.64
C LEU A 515 3.32 -6.37 49.56
N GLU A 516 3.88 -7.38 50.24
CA GLU A 516 3.16 -8.23 51.21
C GLU A 516 3.19 -7.68 52.65
N VAL A 517 3.95 -6.62 52.89
CA VAL A 517 4.06 -5.91 54.19
C VAL A 517 3.02 -4.80 54.26
#